data_AF-A0A8J6GQA5-F1
#
_entry.id   AF-A0A8J6GQA5-F1
#
_cell.length_a   1.000
_cell.length_b   1.000
_cell.length_c   1.000
_cell.angle_alpha   90.00
_cell.angle_beta   90.00
_cell.angle_gamma   90.00
#
_symmetry.space_group_name_H-M   'P 1'
#
loop_
_entity.id
_entity.type
_entity.pdbx_description
1 polymer ?
#
loop_
_entity_poly.entity_id
_entity_poly.type
_entity_poly.pdbx_seq_one_letter_code
_entity_poly.pdbx_strand_id
1 'polypeptide(L)'
;MRKLFEKYGKAGEVVFPKDKGFGFILLETRTLAEIAKVELNNMPLRGKQLLVRFACHSASLAVRNFPQYVSNELLEEAFSEFGQVERAVVIVDD
;
A
#
# COMPACT_ATOMS: atom_id res chain seq x y z
N MET A 1 -7.01 -12.58 12.28
CA MET A 1 -6.12 -11.95 11.28
C MET A 1 -5.05 -11.06 11.90
N ARG A 2 -5.30 -10.19 12.89
CA ARG A 2 -4.23 -9.40 13.55
C ARG A 2 -3.01 -10.22 13.98
N LYS A 3 -3.23 -11.34 14.70
CA LYS A 3 -2.16 -12.27 15.11
C LYS A 3 -1.35 -12.88 13.96
N LEU A 4 -1.93 -12.97 12.76
CA LEU A 4 -1.24 -13.51 11.58
C LEU A 4 -0.18 -12.53 11.07
N PHE A 5 -0.48 -11.23 11.20
CA PHE A 5 0.37 -10.16 10.71
C PHE A 5 1.27 -9.55 11.79
N GLU A 6 1.12 -9.97 13.05
CA GLU A 6 1.89 -9.49 14.21
C GLU A 6 3.40 -9.75 14.06
N LYS A 7 3.80 -10.76 13.26
CA LYS A 7 5.21 -11.04 12.94
C LYS A 7 5.84 -10.03 11.98
N TYR A 8 5.03 -9.29 11.22
CA TYR A 8 5.50 -8.34 10.21
C TYR A 8 5.42 -6.90 10.71
N GLY A 9 5.47 -6.70 12.02
CA GLY A 9 5.48 -5.39 12.66
C GLY A 9 4.11 -4.95 13.18
N LYS A 10 4.02 -3.67 13.55
CA LYS A 10 2.81 -3.09 14.11
C LYS A 10 1.76 -2.93 13.01
N ALA A 11 0.67 -3.66 13.13
CA ALA A 11 -0.50 -3.45 12.28
C ALA A 11 -1.09 -2.06 12.57
N GLY A 12 -1.16 -1.21 11.55
CA GLY A 12 -1.83 0.08 11.58
C GLY A 12 -3.34 -0.09 11.53
N GLU A 13 -3.98 0.51 10.53
CA GLU A 13 -5.41 0.33 10.33
C GLU A 13 -5.73 -1.09 9.84
N VAL A 14 -6.78 -1.67 10.42
CA VAL A 14 -7.18 -3.05 10.11
C VAL A 14 -8.69 -3.11 9.98
N VAL A 15 -9.15 -3.39 8.76
CA VAL A 15 -10.57 -3.43 8.39
C VAL A 15 -10.93 -4.84 7.96
N PHE A 16 -11.85 -5.48 8.69
CA PHE A 16 -12.39 -6.81 8.36
C PHE A 16 -13.91 -6.76 8.28
N PRO A 17 -14.49 -6.67 7.06
CA PRO A 17 -15.91 -6.88 6.87
C PRO A 17 -16.24 -8.36 7.18
N LYS A 18 -17.01 -8.60 8.26
CA LYS A 18 -17.29 -9.95 8.78
C LYS A 18 -17.96 -10.87 7.76
N ASP A 19 -18.69 -10.31 6.80
CA ASP A 19 -19.52 -11.07 5.86
C ASP A 19 -18.94 -11.21 4.44
N LYS A 20 -17.82 -10.52 4.13
CA LYS A 20 -17.29 -10.49 2.76
C LYS A 20 -16.09 -11.40 2.51
N GLY A 21 -15.51 -12.00 3.56
CA GLY A 21 -14.39 -12.95 3.43
C GLY A 21 -13.07 -12.33 2.97
N PHE A 22 -12.95 -11.00 2.96
CA PHE A 22 -11.70 -10.26 2.70
C PHE A 22 -11.41 -9.28 3.83
N GLY A 23 -10.23 -8.67 3.81
CA GLY A 23 -9.84 -7.64 4.76
C GLY A 23 -8.70 -6.79 4.24
N PHE A 24 -8.53 -5.64 4.85
CA PHE A 24 -7.41 -4.74 4.61
C PHE A 24 -6.62 -4.57 5.89
N ILE A 25 -5.30 -4.54 5.74
CA ILE A 25 -4.36 -4.27 6.82
C ILE A 25 -3.32 -3.30 6.28
N LEU A 26 -3.14 -2.20 6.99
CA LEU A 26 -2.05 -1.26 6.79
C LEU A 26 -0.88 -1.70 7.66
N LEU A 27 0.29 -1.85 7.04
CA LEU A 27 1.55 -2.12 7.74
C LEU A 27 2.40 -0.86 7.72
N GLU A 28 3.33 -0.77 8.66
CA GLU A 28 4.17 0.41 8.88
C GLU A 28 5.04 0.76 7.67
N THR A 29 5.60 -0.25 7.00
CA THR A 29 6.46 -0.04 5.83
C THR A 29 6.08 -0.93 4.67
N ARG A 30 6.37 -0.45 3.46
CA ARG A 30 6.20 -1.23 2.23
C ARG A 30 7.01 -2.53 2.27
N THR A 31 8.24 -2.49 2.78
CA THR A 31 9.10 -3.67 2.88
C THR A 31 8.47 -4.78 3.72
N LEU A 32 7.91 -4.43 4.89
CA LEU A 32 7.19 -5.38 5.73
C LEU A 32 5.95 -5.93 5.02
N ALA A 33 5.23 -5.09 4.27
CA ALA A 33 4.10 -5.53 3.46
C ALA A 33 4.48 -6.46 2.31
N GLU A 34 5.64 -6.25 1.68
CA GLU A 34 6.17 -7.16 0.66
C GLU A 34 6.51 -8.53 1.25
N ILE A 35 7.21 -8.56 2.40
CA ILE A 35 7.53 -9.80 3.10
C ILE A 35 6.23 -10.53 3.52
N ALA A 36 5.30 -9.82 4.15
CA ALA A 36 4.02 -10.40 4.58
C ALA A 36 3.21 -10.95 3.40
N LYS A 37 3.21 -10.24 2.27
CA LYS A 37 2.58 -10.73 1.03
C LYS A 37 3.21 -12.03 0.56
N VAL A 38 4.54 -12.10 0.47
CA VAL A 38 5.23 -13.30 -0.04
C VAL A 38 4.98 -14.50 0.88
N GLU A 39 5.08 -14.32 2.19
CA GLU A 39 4.94 -15.43 3.14
C GLU A 39 3.50 -15.88 3.36
N LEU A 40 2.53 -14.95 3.40
CA LEU A 40 1.14 -15.28 3.71
C LEU A 40 0.28 -15.58 2.48
N ASN A 41 0.72 -15.19 1.30
CA ASN A 41 -0.03 -15.50 0.08
C ASN A 41 -0.04 -17.01 -0.19
N ASN A 42 -1.21 -17.54 -0.52
CA ASN A 42 -1.53 -18.96 -0.65
C ASN A 42 -1.44 -19.79 0.64
N MET A 43 -1.23 -19.17 1.81
CA MET A 43 -1.19 -19.90 3.07
C MET A 43 -2.58 -20.51 3.39
N PRO A 44 -2.65 -21.79 3.75
CA PRO A 44 -3.91 -22.41 4.15
C PRO A 44 -4.34 -21.89 5.52
N LEU A 45 -5.50 -21.22 5.57
CA LEU A 45 -6.13 -20.76 6.79
C LEU A 45 -7.56 -21.29 6.86
N ARG A 46 -7.85 -22.13 7.85
CA ARG A 46 -9.19 -22.70 8.10
C ARG A 46 -9.81 -23.35 6.85
N GLY A 47 -8.99 -24.10 6.10
CA GLY A 47 -9.42 -24.81 4.89
C GLY A 47 -9.58 -23.94 3.64
N LYS A 48 -9.24 -22.64 3.69
CA LYS A 48 -9.18 -21.75 2.53
C LYS A 48 -7.77 -21.23 2.33
N GLN A 49 -7.32 -21.08 1.09
CA GLN A 49 -6.05 -20.42 0.80
C GLN A 49 -6.25 -18.90 0.90
N LEU A 50 -5.36 -18.24 1.63
CA LEU A 50 -5.34 -16.79 1.71
C LEU A 50 -4.79 -16.20 0.41
N LEU A 51 -5.44 -15.15 -0.07
CA LEU A 51 -4.93 -14.36 -1.19
C LEU A 51 -4.50 -13.00 -0.66
N VAL A 52 -3.20 -12.77 -0.58
CA VAL A 52 -2.63 -11.51 -0.09
C VAL A 52 -2.12 -10.71 -1.28
N ARG A 53 -2.69 -9.52 -1.48
CA ARG A 53 -2.34 -8.58 -2.54
C ARG A 53 -2.24 -7.18 -1.96
N PHE A 54 -1.51 -6.30 -2.65
CA PHE A 54 -1.55 -4.88 -2.35
C PHE A 54 -2.96 -4.34 -2.59
N ALA A 55 -3.44 -3.54 -1.65
CA ALA A 55 -4.69 -2.82 -1.85
C ALA A 55 -4.53 -1.87 -3.05
N CYS A 56 -5.57 -1.77 -3.88
CA CYS A 56 -5.59 -0.75 -4.92
C CYS A 56 -5.71 0.61 -4.23
N HIS A 57 -4.71 1.46 -4.42
CA HIS A 57 -4.69 2.78 -3.81
C HIS A 57 -5.74 3.67 -4.50
N SER A 58 -6.85 3.93 -3.83
CA SER A 58 -8.00 4.64 -4.41
C SER A 58 -7.71 6.10 -4.74
N ALA A 59 -6.64 6.68 -4.20
CA ALA A 59 -6.25 8.07 -4.40
C ALA A 59 -4.96 8.23 -5.24
N SER A 60 -4.60 7.25 -6.08
CA SER A 60 -3.43 7.39 -6.96
C SER A 60 -3.76 8.17 -8.22
N LEU A 61 -2.95 9.17 -8.54
CA LEU A 61 -3.05 9.98 -9.75
C LEU A 61 -1.81 9.76 -10.64
N ALA A 62 -2.03 9.63 -11.95
CA ALA A 62 -0.97 9.63 -12.94
C ALA A 62 -0.93 10.99 -13.62
N VAL A 63 0.14 11.75 -13.39
CA VAL A 63 0.30 13.11 -13.92
C VAL A 63 1.32 13.07 -15.04
N ARG A 64 1.04 13.76 -16.14
CA ARG A 64 1.87 13.80 -17.36
C ARG A 64 2.18 15.25 -17.73
N ASN A 65 3.10 15.43 -18.68
CA ASN A 65 3.47 16.73 -19.24
C ASN A 65 4.21 17.64 -18.25
N PHE A 66 5.14 17.07 -17.48
CA PHE A 66 6.03 17.86 -16.63
C PHE A 66 7.23 18.39 -17.43
N PRO A 67 7.69 19.61 -17.14
CA PRO A 67 9.00 20.04 -17.57
C PRO A 67 10.12 19.21 -16.91
N GLN A 68 11.27 19.09 -17.58
CA GLN A 68 12.38 18.22 -17.13
C GLN A 68 13.01 18.61 -15.78
N TYR A 69 12.74 19.82 -15.28
CA TYR A 69 13.29 20.31 -14.02
C TYR A 69 12.41 19.99 -12.80
N VAL A 70 11.31 19.27 -12.97
CA VAL A 70 10.43 18.91 -11.85
C VAL A 70 11.05 17.78 -11.03
N SER A 71 11.28 18.04 -9.75
CA SER A 71 11.71 17.04 -8.77
C SER A 71 10.51 16.39 -8.06
N ASN A 72 10.75 15.27 -7.39
CA ASN A 72 9.74 14.61 -6.54
C ASN A 72 9.21 15.57 -5.46
N GLU A 73 10.09 16.39 -4.88
CA GLU A 73 9.77 17.35 -3.82
C GLU A 73 8.87 18.47 -4.34
N LEU A 74 9.20 19.05 -5.50
CA LEU A 74 8.38 20.10 -6.12
C LEU A 74 6.99 19.56 -6.49
N LEU A 75 6.92 18.31 -6.94
CA LEU A 75 5.65 17.64 -7.23
C LEU A 75 4.83 17.42 -5.96
N GLU A 76 5.45 16.99 -4.86
CA GLU A 76 4.79 16.82 -3.58
C GLU A 76 4.25 18.13 -3.02
N GLU A 77 5.04 19.19 -3.06
CA GLU A 77 4.65 20.53 -2.60
C GLU A 77 3.46 21.07 -3.40
N ALA A 78 3.51 20.99 -4.73
CA ALA A 78 2.42 21.44 -5.59
C ALA A 78 1.11 20.67 -5.37
N PHE A 79 1.17 19.36 -5.09
CA PHE A 79 -0.02 18.56 -4.83
C PHE A 79 -0.50 18.64 -3.38
N SER A 80 0.35 19.08 -2.46
CA SER A 80 0.00 19.27 -1.06
C SER A 80 -1.05 20.37 -0.84
N GLU A 81 -1.22 21.30 -1.79
CA GLU A 81 -2.30 22.28 -1.77
C GLU A 81 -3.70 21.65 -1.87
N PHE A 82 -3.82 20.48 -2.50
CA PHE A 82 -5.09 19.78 -2.68
C PHE A 82 -5.41 18.76 -1.59
N GLY A 83 -4.44 18.45 -0.73
CA GLY A 83 -4.58 17.51 0.37
C GLY A 83 -3.28 16.82 0.74
N GLN A 84 -3.34 15.91 1.71
CA GLN A 84 -2.16 15.17 2.15
C GLN A 84 -1.64 14.26 1.02
N VAL A 85 -0.40 14.45 0.60
CA VAL A 85 0.29 13.60 -0.37
C VAL A 85 1.01 12.48 0.37
N GLU A 86 0.66 11.23 0.08
CA GLU A 86 1.37 10.08 0.66
C GLU A 86 2.72 9.83 -0.02
N ARG A 87 2.80 10.06 -1.34
CA ARG A 87 4.00 9.84 -2.14
C ARG A 87 3.91 10.54 -3.50
N ALA A 88 4.94 11.30 -3.85
CA ALA A 88 5.15 11.84 -5.20
C ALA A 88 6.42 11.24 -5.82
N VAL A 89 6.34 10.78 -7.08
CA VAL A 89 7.49 10.24 -7.83
C VAL A 89 7.41 10.71 -9.27
N VAL A 90 8.44 11.42 -9.71
CA VAL A 90 8.73 11.73 -11.09
C VAL A 90 9.45 10.53 -11.69
N ILE A 91 8.85 9.94 -12.72
CA ILE A 91 9.41 8.81 -13.44
C ILE A 91 10.42 9.36 -14.44
N VAL A 92 11.66 8.92 -14.33
CA VAL A 92 12.74 9.18 -15.30
C VAL A 92 13.01 7.90 -16.09
N ASP A 93 13.21 8.01 -17.39
CA ASP A 93 13.77 6.92 -18.21
C ASP A 93 15.27 6.79 -17.88
N ASP A 94 15.75 5.57 -17.65
CA ASP A 94 17.15 5.23 -17.26
C ASP A 94 18.16 5.51 -18.39
#